data_AF-A0A8B8F8G5-F1
#
_entry.id   AF-A0A8B8F8G5-F1
#
_cell.length_a   1.000
_cell.length_b   1.000
_cell.length_c   1.000
_cell.angle_alpha   90.00
_cell.angle_beta   90.00
_cell.angle_gamma   90.00
#
_symmetry.space_group_name_H-M   'P 1'
#
loop_
_entity.id
_entity.type
_entity.pdbx_description
1 polymer ?
#
loop_
_entity_poly.entity_id
_entity_poly.type
_entity_poly.pdbx_seq_one_letter_code
_entity_poly.pdbx_strand_id
1 'polypeptide(L)'
;MATREASKYATKVVRPLLSSDKSEAKKRVLHLYKTFYRQIPLMLFDRHLPVTKEECQNKLKEEFLKNKHITDVRIIDMLVIKVSGKTI
;
A
#
# COMPACT_ATOMS: atom_id res chain seq x y z
N MET A 1 17.43 -5.02 -41.98
CA MET A 1 16.87 -4.04 -41.02
C MET A 1 16.01 -4.77 -39.98
N ALA A 2 16.59 -5.61 -39.13
CA ALA A 2 15.82 -6.45 -38.18
C ALA A 2 16.49 -6.52 -36.79
N THR A 3 17.20 -5.46 -36.40
CA THR A 3 18.01 -5.43 -35.17
C THR A 3 17.63 -4.33 -34.20
N ARG A 4 16.56 -3.55 -34.46
CA ARG A 4 16.12 -2.44 -33.59
C ARG A 4 14.89 -2.75 -32.71
N GLU A 5 14.18 -3.85 -32.97
CA GLU A 5 12.96 -4.21 -32.21
C GLU A 5 13.25 -5.03 -30.95
N ALA A 6 14.37 -5.77 -30.92
CA ALA A 6 14.71 -6.66 -29.79
C ALA A 6 15.30 -5.94 -28.56
N SER A 7 15.78 -4.69 -28.70
CA SER A 7 16.42 -3.98 -27.58
C SER A 7 15.45 -3.26 -26.63
N LYS A 8 14.14 -3.25 -26.93
CA LYS A 8 13.13 -2.63 -26.07
C LYS A 8 12.60 -3.56 -24.95
N TYR A 9 12.89 -4.86 -25.02
CA TYR A 9 12.36 -5.88 -24.09
C TYR A 9 13.35 -6.35 -23.02
N ALA A 10 14.52 -5.70 -22.90
CA ALA A 10 15.44 -5.93 -21.78
C ALA A 10 15.12 -5.02 -20.57
N THR A 11 13.85 -4.65 -20.37
CA THR A 11 13.39 -4.12 -19.08
C THR A 11 13.54 -5.24 -18.06
N LYS A 12 14.59 -5.17 -17.25
CA LYS A 12 14.89 -5.99 -16.07
C LYS A 12 13.57 -6.54 -15.48
N VAL A 13 13.23 -7.80 -15.79
CA VAL A 13 12.02 -8.46 -15.29
C VAL A 13 12.27 -8.74 -13.81
N VAL A 14 12.02 -7.73 -12.97
CA VAL A 14 12.12 -7.86 -11.52
C VAL A 14 10.88 -8.59 -11.04
N ARG A 15 11.06 -9.65 -10.25
CA ARG A 15 9.95 -10.43 -9.69
C ARG A 15 8.97 -9.48 -8.96
N PRO A 16 7.68 -9.48 -9.31
CA PRO A 16 6.67 -8.74 -8.55
C PRO A 16 6.61 -9.30 -7.12
N LEU A 17 6.46 -8.43 -6.13
CA LEU A 17 6.40 -8.83 -4.71
C LEU A 17 5.04 -9.44 -4.37
N LEU A 18 3.96 -8.71 -4.65
CA LEU A 18 2.58 -9.16 -4.42
C LEU A 18 1.67 -8.84 -5.60
N SER A 19 1.83 -7.66 -6.20
CA SER A 19 0.98 -7.15 -7.26
C SER A 19 1.72 -7.23 -8.60
N SER A 20 1.11 -7.90 -9.56
CA SER A 20 1.63 -7.91 -10.94
C SER A 20 1.30 -6.61 -11.68
N ASP A 21 0.24 -5.91 -11.23
CA ASP A 21 -0.30 -4.76 -11.93
C ASP A 21 -0.78 -3.65 -10.98
N LYS A 22 -0.85 -2.41 -11.48
CA LYS A 22 -1.23 -1.21 -10.68
C LYS A 22 -2.64 -1.32 -10.11
N SER A 23 -3.55 -1.97 -10.84
CA SER A 23 -4.94 -2.19 -10.39
C SER A 23 -4.99 -3.07 -9.15
N GLU A 24 -4.16 -4.12 -9.11
CA GLU A 24 -4.08 -5.06 -8.00
C GLU A 24 -3.51 -4.40 -6.74
N ALA A 25 -2.44 -3.61 -6.91
CA ALA A 25 -1.85 -2.82 -5.83
C ALA A 25 -2.86 -1.82 -5.24
N LYS A 26 -3.64 -1.12 -6.08
CA LYS A 26 -4.71 -0.23 -5.61
C LYS A 26 -5.77 -0.98 -4.79
N LYS A 27 -6.18 -2.17 -5.23
CA LYS A 27 -7.13 -3.01 -4.47
C LYS A 27 -6.56 -3.39 -3.10
N ARG A 28 -5.28 -3.76 -3.03
CA ARG A 28 -4.60 -4.08 -1.76
C ARG A 28 -4.52 -2.88 -0.82
N VAL A 29 -4.14 -1.71 -1.34
CA VAL A 29 -4.11 -0.46 -0.55
C VAL A 29 -5.50 -0.12 -0.01
N LEU A 30 -6.55 -0.23 -0.83
CA LEU A 30 -7.94 0.01 -0.39
C LEU A 30 -8.41 -1.02 0.64
N HIS A 31 -8.00 -2.28 0.49
CA HIS A 31 -8.29 -3.32 1.46
C HIS A 31 -7.62 -3.00 2.80
N LEU A 32 -6.33 -2.66 2.78
CA LEU A 32 -5.57 -2.24 3.97
C LEU A 32 -6.25 -1.06 4.67
N TYR A 33 -6.61 -0.01 3.91
CA TYR A 33 -7.32 1.16 4.43
C TYR A 33 -8.61 0.77 5.15
N LYS A 34 -9.45 -0.09 4.53
CA LYS A 34 -10.70 -0.56 5.15
C LYS A 34 -10.45 -1.40 6.40
N THR A 35 -9.42 -2.24 6.40
CA THR A 35 -9.06 -3.06 7.56
C THR A 35 -8.67 -2.19 8.75
N PHE A 36 -7.79 -1.20 8.55
CA PHE A 36 -7.45 -0.28 9.64
C PHE A 36 -8.65 0.57 10.09
N TYR A 37 -9.48 1.02 9.15
CA TYR A 37 -10.69 1.79 9.51
C TYR A 37 -11.62 1.01 10.46
N ARG A 38 -11.73 -0.32 10.27
CA ARG A 38 -12.47 -1.22 11.18
C ARG A 38 -11.74 -1.50 12.48
N GLN A 39 -10.41 -1.45 12.47
CA GLN A 39 -9.58 -1.68 13.65
C GLN A 39 -9.54 -0.49 14.62
N ILE A 40 -9.73 0.75 14.12
CA ILE A 40 -9.67 1.98 14.94
C ILE A 40 -10.59 1.92 16.18
N PRO A 41 -11.89 1.56 16.08
CA PRO A 41 -12.76 1.47 17.26
C PRO A 41 -12.28 0.46 18.30
N LEU A 42 -11.76 -0.69 17.85
CA LEU A 42 -11.22 -1.72 18.75
C LEU A 42 -9.99 -1.19 19.49
N MET A 43 -9.06 -0.56 18.77
CA MET A 43 -7.86 0.05 19.38
C MET A 43 -8.18 1.16 20.37
N LEU A 44 -9.23 1.96 20.14
CA LEU A 44 -9.64 3.03 21.06
C LEU A 44 -10.23 2.49 22.35
N PHE A 45 -11.03 1.42 22.26
CA PHE A 45 -11.60 0.76 23.43
C PHE A 45 -10.50 0.14 24.30
N ASP A 46 -9.58 -0.60 23.69
CA ASP A 46 -8.55 -1.36 24.43
C ASP A 46 -7.49 -0.47 25.10
N ARG A 47 -7.21 0.71 24.51
CA ARG A 47 -5.99 1.46 24.81
C ARG A 47 -6.23 2.80 25.51
N HIS A 48 -7.48 3.12 25.84
CA HIS A 48 -7.90 4.35 26.56
C HIS A 48 -7.21 5.63 26.05
N LEU A 49 -7.04 5.79 24.73
CA LEU A 49 -6.43 7.01 24.20
C LEU A 49 -7.38 8.20 24.42
N PRO A 50 -6.86 9.38 24.81
CA PRO A 50 -7.64 10.61 24.94
C PRO A 50 -7.89 11.28 23.57
N VAL A 51 -8.15 10.48 22.53
CA VAL A 51 -8.36 10.97 21.16
C VAL A 51 -9.70 10.49 20.64
N THR A 52 -10.34 11.32 19.83
CA THR A 52 -11.63 10.97 19.25
C THR A 52 -11.43 10.02 18.07
N LYS A 53 -12.43 9.16 17.80
CA LYS A 53 -12.45 8.28 16.63
C LYS A 53 -12.19 9.02 15.33
N GLU A 54 -12.76 10.21 15.17
CA GLU A 54 -12.61 11.05 13.97
C GLU A 54 -11.17 11.53 13.79
N GLU A 55 -10.49 11.91 14.87
CA GLU A 55 -9.08 12.32 14.84
C GLU A 55 -8.17 11.16 14.37
N CYS A 56 -8.44 9.95 14.84
CA CYS A 56 -7.72 8.75 14.38
C CYS A 56 -7.96 8.47 12.89
N GLN A 57 -9.20 8.63 12.42
CA GLN A 57 -9.55 8.44 11.02
C GLN A 57 -8.91 9.50 10.12
N ASN A 58 -8.86 10.75 10.59
CA ASN A 58 -8.21 11.85 9.88
C ASN A 58 -6.70 11.62 9.79
N LYS A 59 -6.04 11.27 10.90
CA LYS A 59 -4.62 10.90 10.90
C LYS A 59 -4.34 9.73 9.97
N LEU A 60 -5.19 8.70 9.98
CA LEU A 60 -5.06 7.57 9.07
C LEU A 60 -5.13 8.05 7.61
N LYS A 61 -6.10 8.89 7.26
CA LYS A 61 -6.22 9.45 5.92
C LYS A 61 -4.99 10.28 5.53
N GLU A 62 -4.46 11.09 6.43
CA GLU A 62 -3.24 11.88 6.22
C GLU A 62 -2.04 10.99 5.89
N GLU A 63 -1.83 9.91 6.65
CA GLU A 63 -0.72 8.96 6.41
C GLU A 63 -0.81 8.27 5.03
N PHE A 64 -2.02 7.91 4.60
CA PHE A 64 -2.22 7.37 3.24
C PHE A 64 -1.99 8.43 2.15
N LEU A 65 -2.41 9.68 2.39
CA LEU A 65 -2.22 10.78 1.44
C LEU A 65 -0.77 11.22 1.30
N LYS A 66 0.04 11.16 2.37
CA LYS A 66 1.49 11.43 2.32
C LYS A 66 2.18 10.58 1.25
N ASN A 67 1.72 9.34 1.07
CA ASN A 67 2.27 8.37 0.12
C ASN A 67 1.65 8.44 -1.30
N LYS A 68 0.80 9.43 -1.59
CA LYS A 68 0.09 9.56 -2.88
C LYS A 68 1.04 9.70 -4.09
N HIS A 69 2.23 10.26 -3.89
CA HIS A 69 3.21 10.50 -4.95
C HIS A 69 3.91 9.23 -5.45
N ILE A 70 3.75 8.09 -4.76
CA ILE A 70 4.41 6.84 -5.11
C ILE A 70 3.69 6.19 -6.28
N THR A 71 4.42 5.97 -7.38
CA THR A 71 3.89 5.37 -8.62
C THR A 71 4.40 3.95 -8.88
N ASP A 72 5.51 3.55 -8.25
CA ASP A 72 6.09 2.21 -8.38
C ASP A 72 5.32 1.20 -7.52
N VAL A 73 4.80 0.17 -8.20
CA VAL A 73 4.00 -0.91 -7.60
C VAL A 73 4.77 -1.66 -6.51
N ARG A 74 6.08 -1.84 -6.67
CA ARG A 74 6.89 -2.61 -5.71
C ARG A 74 7.05 -1.88 -4.39
N ILE A 75 7.17 -0.54 -4.45
CA ILE A 75 7.26 0.29 -3.25
C ILE A 75 5.91 0.27 -2.52
N ILE A 76 4.80 0.37 -3.28
CA ILE A 76 3.46 0.26 -2.71
C ILE A 76 3.28 -1.09 -2.01
N ASP A 77 3.65 -2.19 -2.67
CA ASP A 77 3.57 -3.53 -2.08
C ASP A 77 4.44 -3.66 -0.82
N MET A 78 5.67 -3.15 -0.86
CA MET A 78 6.56 -3.18 0.31
C MET A 78 5.96 -2.41 1.50
N LEU A 79 5.37 -1.24 1.26
CA LEU A 79 4.68 -0.46 2.29
C LEU A 79 3.48 -1.23 2.86
N VAL A 80 2.68 -1.86 1.99
CA VAL A 80 1.55 -2.70 2.42
C VAL A 80 2.02 -3.89 3.26
N ILE A 81 3.09 -4.56 2.87
CA ILE A 81 3.70 -5.69 3.60
C ILE A 81 4.19 -5.24 4.98
N LYS A 82 4.95 -4.13 5.02
CA LYS A 82 5.48 -3.54 6.26
C LYS A 82 4.38 -3.26 7.27
N VAL A 83 3.26 -2.70 6.80
CA VAL A 83 2.11 -2.38 7.66
C VAL A 83 1.31 -3.63 8.04
N SER A 84 1.17 -4.60 7.12
CA SER A 84 0.44 -5.85 7.37
C SER A 84 1.17 -6.83 8.28
N GLY A 85 2.48 -6.63 8.53
CA GLY A 85 3.29 -7.57 9.30
C GLY A 85 3.47 -8.94 8.63
N LYS A 86 3.11 -9.09 7.35
CA LYS A 86 3.39 -10.31 6.58
C LYS A 86 4.89 -10.34 6.29
N THR A 87 5.60 -11.32 6.83
CA THR A 87 6.98 -11.60 6.39
C THR A 87 6.92 -12.17 4.96
N ILE A 88 7.81 -11.71 4.08
CA ILE A 88 7.91 -12.13 2.66
C ILE A 88 8.49 -13.53 2.57
#